data_AF-A0A6F9CPG8-F1
#
_entry.id   AF-A0A6F9CPG8-F1
#
_cell.length_a   1.000
_cell.length_b   1.000
_cell.length_c   1.000
_cell.angle_alpha   90.00
_cell.angle_beta   90.00
_cell.angle_gamma   90.00
#
_symmetry.space_group_name_H-M   'P 1'
#
loop_
_entity.id
_entity.type
_entity.pdbx_description
1 polymer ?
#
loop_
_entity_poly.entity_id
_entity_poly.type
_entity_poly.pdbx_seq_one_letter_code
_entity_poly.pdbx_strand_id
1 'polypeptide(L)'
;SKLLSELRQEAAVCLGLLCTALSYEAERIFKWMFVKFSSSTRDEVKLLYLLVMSSLQSILENLDTPELLCQSVRCILQVARCYPHVFSTNFRDTVDILVGWHIDHTQKQSLTQQDLGHVGSGEAVDEDVPPPTVSLPKLAALLRVFSTVVRCIGQRFNPIRGPPITQAYVSDVLNRVLACVSTAKQVLFSEPVLTAGNECVCVLLVSLEPSAQLTDAVITYGLDQLDACRACGPEYSLAVLSLITLIVDQINTKLPAWFVMSAALGVYQSVLSLKNIPILEAAYKLVLGEMACALSSLLAPLDLPPTPGTPSPTPTAFPGIQHPVFTPLTLTPERAEFTLIFNLSALTTIGNTKNSLIGMWALSPTVFALLSQNLMLVHSDLAVYHPAVQYAVLYTLYSHCTRHDHFISSSLSSSSPSLFDGAVISTVTTATRKHFSTLLSLLGTLLRKEHLYTEARKLLLTWSLEMCLMMKKSDTYTPLFSLPSFHKFCKGLLH
;
A
#
# COMPACT_ATOMS: atom_id res chain seq x y z
N SER A 1 34.50 -15.69 26.16
CA SER A 1 34.50 -15.12 24.80
C SER A 1 33.67 -13.84 24.80
N LYS A 2 33.87 -12.94 23.82
CA LYS A 2 33.13 -11.67 23.71
C LYS A 2 31.61 -11.86 23.69
N LEU A 3 31.15 -12.92 23.00
CA LEU A 3 29.75 -13.35 22.97
C LEU A 3 29.19 -13.70 24.36
N LEU A 4 30.00 -14.30 25.23
CA LEU A 4 29.56 -14.67 26.58
C LEU A 4 29.39 -13.43 27.48
N SER A 5 30.19 -12.38 27.30
CA SER A 5 30.00 -11.13 28.05
C SER A 5 28.81 -10.35 27.55
N GLU A 6 28.58 -10.31 26.23
CA GLU A 6 27.38 -9.71 25.62
C GLU A 6 26.10 -10.39 26.13
N LEU A 7 26.08 -11.74 26.17
CA LEU A 7 24.95 -12.50 26.69
C LEU A 7 24.69 -12.29 28.19
N ARG A 8 25.75 -12.16 28.99
CA ARG A 8 25.63 -11.84 30.42
C ARG A 8 25.11 -10.43 30.63
N GLN A 9 25.49 -9.49 29.77
CA GLN A 9 25.06 -8.10 29.85
C GLN A 9 23.60 -7.93 29.42
N GLU A 10 23.16 -8.61 28.37
CA GLU A 10 21.75 -8.61 27.97
C GLU A 10 20.83 -9.29 28.99
N ALA A 11 21.28 -10.43 29.58
CA ALA A 11 20.56 -11.07 30.67
C ALA A 11 20.44 -10.16 31.90
N ALA A 12 21.52 -9.43 32.25
CA ALA A 12 21.52 -8.46 33.33
C ALA A 12 20.57 -7.28 33.06
N VAL A 13 20.38 -6.88 31.80
CA VAL A 13 19.41 -5.84 31.41
C VAL A 13 17.96 -6.34 31.52
N CYS A 14 17.65 -7.54 31.02
CA CYS A 14 16.33 -8.17 31.23
C CYS A 14 15.99 -8.28 32.72
N LEU A 15 16.99 -8.67 33.52
CA LEU A 15 16.87 -8.79 34.95
C LEU A 15 16.68 -7.47 35.67
N GLY A 16 17.42 -6.42 35.27
CA GLY A 16 17.24 -5.08 35.81
C GLY A 16 15.81 -4.56 35.60
N LEU A 17 15.20 -4.87 34.45
CA LEU A 17 13.82 -4.50 34.14
C LEU A 17 12.78 -5.30 34.95
N LEU A 18 13.04 -6.59 35.20
CA LEU A 18 12.19 -7.45 36.05
C LEU A 18 12.29 -7.09 37.54
N CYS A 19 13.49 -6.76 38.03
CA CYS A 19 13.74 -6.40 39.43
C CYS A 19 13.13 -5.05 39.84
N THR A 20 12.87 -4.14 38.90
CA THR A 20 12.11 -2.92 39.22
C THR A 20 10.63 -3.16 39.49
N ALA A 21 10.09 -4.34 39.13
CA ALA A 21 8.66 -4.65 39.22
C ALA A 21 8.32 -5.73 40.26
N LEU A 22 9.22 -6.69 40.50
CA LEU A 22 9.08 -7.72 41.53
C LEU A 22 9.77 -7.23 42.80
N SER A 23 9.00 -6.91 43.84
CA SER A 23 9.53 -6.48 45.14
C SER A 23 10.21 -7.65 45.89
N TYR A 24 9.79 -8.01 47.10
CA TYR A 24 10.55 -8.82 48.09
C TYR A 24 11.07 -10.21 47.63
N GLU A 25 10.65 -10.73 46.48
CA GLU A 25 11.15 -11.99 45.89
C GLU A 25 12.42 -11.83 45.02
N ALA A 26 12.78 -10.60 44.64
CA ALA A 26 13.92 -10.32 43.77
C ALA A 26 15.24 -10.84 44.34
N GLU A 27 15.49 -10.72 45.65
CA GLU A 27 16.77 -11.12 46.26
C GLU A 27 17.02 -12.64 46.17
N ARG A 28 15.96 -13.44 46.30
CA ARG A 28 16.03 -14.91 46.26
C ARG A 28 16.34 -15.41 44.85
N ILE A 29 15.69 -14.80 43.85
CA ILE A 29 15.95 -15.05 42.43
C ILE A 29 17.37 -14.57 42.06
N PHE A 30 17.80 -13.43 42.61
CA PHE A 30 19.14 -12.86 42.39
C PHE A 30 20.24 -13.79 42.88
N LYS A 31 20.19 -14.24 44.15
CA LYS A 31 21.19 -15.17 44.71
C LYS A 31 21.26 -16.49 43.96
N TRP A 32 20.11 -17.05 43.58
CA TRP A 32 20.07 -18.32 42.86
C TRP A 32 20.63 -18.20 41.44
N MET A 33 20.26 -17.15 40.70
CA MET A 33 20.72 -16.95 39.33
C MET A 33 22.16 -16.46 39.22
N PHE A 34 22.64 -15.61 40.13
CA PHE A 34 24.04 -15.14 40.10
C PHE A 34 25.00 -16.32 40.30
N VAL A 35 24.64 -17.27 41.16
CA VAL A 35 25.39 -18.52 41.36
C VAL A 35 25.36 -19.38 40.10
N LYS A 36 24.19 -19.55 39.47
CA LYS A 36 24.03 -20.34 38.23
C LYS A 36 24.73 -19.73 37.01
N PHE A 37 24.56 -18.43 36.73
CA PHE A 37 25.19 -17.74 35.60
C PHE A 37 26.72 -17.68 35.69
N SER A 38 27.25 -17.63 36.92
CA SER A 38 28.70 -17.64 37.17
C SER A 38 29.34 -18.99 36.86
N SER A 39 28.57 -20.08 36.97
CA SER A 39 29.05 -21.46 36.79
C SER A 39 28.78 -22.09 35.41
N SER A 40 27.95 -21.48 34.56
CA SER A 40 27.35 -22.16 33.41
C SER A 40 28.07 -22.03 32.05
N THR A 41 28.12 -23.13 31.29
CA THR A 41 28.68 -23.22 29.93
C THR A 41 27.70 -22.80 28.81
N ARG A 42 28.14 -22.75 27.53
CA ARG A 42 27.39 -22.17 26.38
C ARG A 42 26.01 -22.82 26.13
N ASP A 43 25.84 -24.09 26.49
CA ASP A 43 24.57 -24.82 26.34
C ASP A 43 23.62 -24.63 27.54
N GLU A 44 24.14 -24.23 28.70
CA GLU A 44 23.35 -23.95 29.90
C GLU A 44 22.63 -22.59 29.86
N VAL A 45 23.11 -21.66 29.02
CA VAL A 45 22.45 -20.35 28.79
C VAL A 45 21.07 -20.54 28.13
N LYS A 46 20.90 -21.54 27.25
CA LYS A 46 19.59 -21.89 26.65
C LYS A 46 18.58 -22.37 27.70
N LEU A 47 19.02 -23.24 28.62
CA LEU A 47 18.22 -23.71 29.75
C LEU A 47 17.77 -22.55 30.64
N LEU A 48 18.63 -21.55 30.78
CA LEU A 48 18.35 -20.38 31.59
C LEU A 48 17.36 -19.42 30.91
N TYR A 49 17.44 -19.22 29.58
CA TYR A 49 16.43 -18.47 28.83
C TYR A 49 15.08 -19.20 28.78
N LEU A 50 15.06 -20.53 28.72
CA LEU A 50 13.85 -21.35 28.87
C LEU A 50 13.22 -21.17 30.25
N LEU A 51 14.04 -21.13 31.31
CA LEU A 51 13.57 -20.90 32.66
C LEU A 51 13.01 -19.47 32.83
N VAL A 52 13.71 -18.47 32.29
CA VAL A 52 13.25 -17.07 32.27
C VAL A 52 11.92 -16.95 31.51
N MET A 53 11.76 -17.64 30.37
CA MET A 53 10.48 -17.69 29.65
C MET A 53 9.37 -18.36 30.46
N SER A 54 9.65 -19.47 31.14
CA SER A 54 8.68 -20.13 32.02
C SER A 54 8.25 -19.24 33.20
N SER A 55 9.20 -18.51 33.80
CA SER A 55 8.90 -17.53 34.85
C SER A 55 8.11 -16.33 34.31
N LEU A 56 8.48 -15.80 33.14
CA LEU A 56 7.76 -14.72 32.48
C LEU A 56 6.33 -15.12 32.11
N GLN A 57 6.12 -16.37 31.68
CA GLN A 57 4.81 -16.92 31.38
C GLN A 57 3.95 -17.03 32.66
N SER A 58 4.50 -17.55 33.76
CA SER A 58 3.80 -17.57 35.05
C SER A 58 3.47 -16.18 35.57
N ILE A 59 4.37 -15.20 35.37
CA ILE A 59 4.08 -13.79 35.70
C ILE A 59 2.97 -13.25 34.80
N LEU A 60 3.00 -13.53 33.50
CA LEU A 60 1.98 -13.11 32.53
C LEU A 60 0.59 -13.69 32.85
N GLU A 61 0.51 -14.93 33.33
CA GLU A 61 -0.75 -15.60 33.70
C GLU A 61 -1.39 -15.03 34.97
N ASN A 62 -0.58 -14.48 35.88
CA ASN A 62 -1.02 -13.94 37.18
C ASN A 62 -0.83 -12.42 37.26
N LEU A 63 -1.06 -11.71 36.15
CA LEU A 63 -0.90 -10.27 36.10
C LEU A 63 -2.08 -9.55 36.77
N ASP A 64 -1.77 -8.64 37.69
CA ASP A 64 -2.81 -7.83 38.35
C ASP A 64 -2.71 -6.35 37.94
N THR A 65 -1.60 -5.96 37.28
CA THR A 65 -1.33 -4.56 36.92
C THR A 65 -0.77 -4.37 35.50
N PRO A 66 -1.12 -3.25 34.83
CA PRO A 66 -0.60 -2.88 33.50
C PRO A 66 0.92 -2.68 33.46
N GLU A 67 1.51 -2.20 34.56
CA GLU A 67 2.93 -1.93 34.66
C GLU A 67 3.74 -3.23 34.65
N LEU A 68 3.29 -4.26 35.39
CA LEU A 68 3.87 -5.60 35.36
C LEU A 68 3.75 -6.22 33.97
N LEU A 69 2.61 -6.05 33.30
CA LEU A 69 2.40 -6.51 31.93
C LEU A 69 3.42 -5.88 30.96
N CYS A 70 3.62 -4.56 31.03
CA CYS A 70 4.55 -3.84 30.17
C CYS A 70 6.02 -4.28 30.37
N GLN A 71 6.44 -4.55 31.62
CA GLN A 71 7.80 -4.99 31.91
C GLN A 71 8.04 -6.45 31.55
N SER A 72 7.10 -7.34 31.83
CA SER A 72 7.15 -8.76 31.44
C SER A 72 7.25 -8.88 29.92
N VAL A 73 6.46 -8.08 29.21
CA VAL A 73 6.51 -7.95 27.76
C VAL A 73 7.86 -7.46 27.23
N ARG A 74 8.49 -6.44 27.86
CA ARG A 74 9.81 -5.94 27.43
C ARG A 74 10.86 -7.03 27.53
N CYS A 75 10.78 -7.86 28.57
CA CYS A 75 11.67 -9.00 28.74
C CYS A 75 11.40 -10.06 27.66
N ILE A 76 10.14 -10.36 27.37
CA ILE A 76 9.74 -11.27 26.27
C ILE A 76 10.25 -10.76 24.93
N LEU A 77 10.16 -9.46 24.65
CA LEU A 77 10.69 -8.85 23.43
C LEU A 77 12.20 -9.03 23.31
N GLN A 78 12.93 -8.89 24.41
CA GLN A 78 14.37 -9.12 24.42
C GLN A 78 14.69 -10.60 24.17
N VAL A 79 13.95 -11.53 24.79
CA VAL A 79 14.11 -12.97 24.53
C VAL A 79 13.76 -13.32 23.07
N ALA A 80 12.68 -12.75 22.52
CA ALA A 80 12.27 -12.97 21.14
C ALA A 80 13.31 -12.45 20.13
N ARG A 81 13.98 -11.33 20.43
CA ARG A 81 15.06 -10.77 19.60
C ARG A 81 16.32 -11.63 19.63
N CYS A 82 16.77 -12.03 20.81
CA CYS A 82 18.05 -12.72 20.99
C CYS A 82 17.95 -14.23 20.71
N TYR A 83 16.80 -14.84 21.06
CA TYR A 83 16.57 -16.29 20.99
C TYR A 83 15.18 -16.64 20.41
N PRO A 84 14.91 -16.26 19.15
CA PRO A 84 13.58 -16.42 18.55
C PRO A 84 13.12 -17.89 18.41
N HIS A 85 14.05 -18.85 18.45
CA HIS A 85 13.76 -20.29 18.43
C HIS A 85 13.31 -20.83 19.80
N VAL A 86 13.75 -20.20 20.90
CA VAL A 86 13.26 -20.50 22.25
C VAL A 86 11.90 -19.83 22.44
N PHE A 87 11.75 -18.60 21.95
CA PHE A 87 10.48 -17.91 22.05
C PHE A 87 9.37 -18.58 21.21
N SER A 88 9.69 -19.16 20.05
CA SER A 88 8.67 -19.81 19.20
C SER A 88 7.92 -20.95 19.87
N THR A 89 8.51 -21.65 20.86
CA THR A 89 7.83 -22.73 21.59
C THR A 89 6.83 -22.21 22.62
N ASN A 90 7.09 -21.02 23.19
CA ASN A 90 6.23 -20.37 24.19
C ASN A 90 5.34 -19.29 23.57
N PHE A 91 5.41 -19.12 22.25
CA PHE A 91 4.72 -18.05 21.53
C PHE A 91 3.20 -18.18 21.65
N ARG A 92 2.66 -19.39 21.48
CA ARG A 92 1.22 -19.62 21.55
C ARG A 92 0.66 -19.17 22.90
N ASP A 93 1.25 -19.63 24.00
CA ASP A 93 0.79 -19.26 25.34
C ASP A 93 0.98 -17.76 25.60
N THR A 94 2.12 -17.19 25.18
CA THR A 94 2.37 -15.74 25.29
C THR A 94 1.31 -14.94 24.53
N VAL A 95 0.95 -15.36 23.33
CA VAL A 95 -0.09 -14.69 22.53
C VAL A 95 -1.48 -14.96 23.07
N ASP A 96 -1.78 -16.16 23.55
CA ASP A 96 -3.07 -16.48 24.14
C ASP A 96 -3.30 -15.70 25.43
N ILE A 97 -2.24 -15.45 26.21
CA ILE A 97 -2.31 -14.54 27.35
C ILE A 97 -2.45 -13.09 26.88
N LEU A 98 -1.59 -12.63 25.96
CA LEU A 98 -1.68 -11.27 25.44
C LEU A 98 -3.07 -11.02 24.86
N VAL A 99 -3.52 -11.77 23.86
CA VAL A 99 -4.82 -11.65 23.17
C VAL A 99 -5.99 -12.09 24.07
N GLY A 100 -5.79 -13.00 25.03
CA GLY A 100 -6.77 -13.36 26.07
C GLY A 100 -7.13 -12.17 26.94
N TRP A 101 -6.12 -11.45 27.42
CA TRP A 101 -6.28 -10.16 28.09
C TRP A 101 -7.03 -9.12 27.23
N HIS A 102 -6.99 -9.21 25.90
CA HIS A 102 -7.74 -8.30 25.02
C HIS A 102 -9.23 -8.64 24.98
N ILE A 103 -9.61 -9.92 24.97
CA ILE A 103 -11.01 -10.35 24.85
C ILE A 103 -11.74 -10.21 26.18
N ASP A 104 -11.15 -10.67 27.29
CA ASP A 104 -11.86 -10.72 28.58
C ASP A 104 -12.31 -9.34 29.06
N HIS A 105 -11.54 -8.28 28.78
CA HIS A 105 -11.94 -6.91 29.10
C HIS A 105 -13.06 -6.36 28.19
N THR A 106 -13.13 -6.78 26.92
CA THR A 106 -14.21 -6.40 25.99
C THR A 106 -15.47 -7.26 26.13
N GLN A 107 -15.32 -8.55 26.47
CA GLN A 107 -16.44 -9.48 26.58
C GLN A 107 -17.31 -9.18 27.81
N LYS A 108 -16.69 -8.72 28.91
CA LYS A 108 -17.40 -8.14 30.06
C LYS A 108 -18.22 -6.88 29.70
N GLN A 109 -17.81 -6.12 28.68
CA GLN A 109 -18.57 -4.97 28.17
C GLN A 109 -19.68 -5.33 27.17
N SER A 110 -19.56 -6.45 26.44
CA SER A 110 -20.61 -6.90 25.50
C SER A 110 -21.71 -7.70 26.17
N LEU A 111 -21.41 -8.44 27.25
CA LEU A 111 -22.43 -9.16 28.04
C LEU A 111 -23.41 -8.20 28.71
N THR A 112 -23.01 -6.96 28.99
CA THR A 112 -23.87 -5.91 29.57
C THR A 112 -24.84 -5.27 28.57
N GLN A 113 -24.72 -5.53 27.26
CA GLN A 113 -25.66 -5.01 26.26
C GLN A 113 -26.79 -6.00 25.93
N GLN A 114 -26.62 -7.29 26.23
CA GLN A 114 -27.61 -8.33 25.95
C GLN A 114 -28.60 -8.58 27.11
N ASP A 115 -28.29 -8.07 28.32
CA ASP A 115 -29.20 -8.10 29.47
C ASP A 115 -30.17 -6.90 29.54
N LEU A 116 -30.12 -5.97 28.58
CA LEU A 116 -31.07 -4.85 28.48
C LEU A 116 -32.51 -5.26 28.10
N GLY A 117 -32.76 -6.55 27.86
CA GLY A 117 -34.10 -7.11 27.65
C GLY A 117 -34.81 -7.56 28.93
N HIS A 118 -34.08 -7.69 30.04
CA HIS A 118 -34.66 -8.02 31.33
C HIS A 118 -33.92 -7.22 32.39
N VAL A 119 -34.52 -6.11 32.84
CA VAL A 119 -34.56 -5.70 34.25
C VAL A 119 -35.31 -4.35 34.32
N GLY A 120 -36.59 -4.44 34.68
CA GLY A 120 -37.36 -3.36 35.28
C GLY A 120 -37.25 -3.37 36.81
N SER A 121 -36.08 -3.67 37.36
CA SER A 121 -35.86 -3.78 38.80
C SER A 121 -34.41 -3.43 39.14
N GLY A 122 -34.17 -2.19 39.55
CA GLY A 122 -32.84 -1.66 39.82
C GLY A 122 -31.94 -2.61 40.61
N GLU A 123 -30.86 -3.04 39.98
CA GLU A 123 -29.67 -3.58 40.61
C GLU A 123 -28.42 -2.92 40.00
N ALA A 124 -27.37 -2.88 40.81
CA ALA A 124 -26.25 -1.94 40.75
C ALA A 124 -25.45 -1.93 39.44
N VAL A 125 -25.00 -0.73 39.06
CA VAL A 125 -23.92 -0.53 38.09
C VAL A 125 -22.65 -1.13 38.69
N ASP A 126 -22.04 -2.10 38.01
CA ASP A 126 -20.81 -2.77 38.42
C ASP A 126 -19.66 -1.75 38.58
N GLU A 127 -19.23 -1.47 39.81
CA GLU A 127 -18.21 -0.45 40.15
C GLU A 127 -16.77 -0.83 39.70
N ASP A 128 -16.55 -2.04 39.21
CA ASP A 128 -15.22 -2.59 38.91
C ASP A 128 -14.76 -2.44 37.45
N VAL A 129 -15.54 -1.82 36.55
CA VAL A 129 -15.14 -1.66 35.14
C VAL A 129 -14.41 -0.34 34.91
N PRO A 130 -13.10 -0.35 34.59
CA PRO A 130 -12.34 0.88 34.39
C PRO A 130 -12.85 1.66 33.16
N PRO A 131 -12.86 3.01 33.22
CA PRO A 131 -13.39 3.83 32.13
C PRO A 131 -12.56 3.68 30.85
N PRO A 132 -13.16 3.89 29.66
CA PRO A 132 -12.48 3.78 28.36
C PRO A 132 -11.18 4.60 28.27
N THR A 133 -11.14 5.75 28.94
CA THR A 133 -9.96 6.64 29.01
C THR A 133 -8.73 5.98 29.66
N VAL A 134 -8.93 4.97 30.50
CA VAL A 134 -7.86 4.23 31.18
C VAL A 134 -7.56 2.89 30.48
N SER A 135 -8.57 2.23 29.92
CA SER A 135 -8.41 0.93 29.26
C SER A 135 -7.88 1.03 27.83
N LEU A 136 -8.24 2.06 27.05
CA LEU A 136 -7.81 2.20 25.65
C LEU A 136 -6.30 2.45 25.48
N PRO A 137 -5.63 3.28 26.30
CA PRO A 137 -4.16 3.40 26.22
C PRO A 137 -3.45 2.07 26.49
N LYS A 138 -3.98 1.27 27.41
CA LYS A 138 -3.46 -0.07 27.71
C LYS A 138 -3.65 -1.01 26.53
N LEU A 139 -4.82 -0.99 25.91
CA LEU A 139 -5.11 -1.75 24.69
C LEU A 139 -4.15 -1.38 23.54
N ALA A 140 -3.94 -0.08 23.29
CA ALA A 140 -3.00 0.37 22.27
C ALA A 140 -1.56 -0.12 22.56
N ALA A 141 -1.12 -0.05 23.81
CA ALA A 141 0.19 -0.55 24.22
C ALA A 141 0.33 -2.06 23.97
N LEU A 142 -0.70 -2.83 24.31
CA LEU A 142 -0.71 -4.29 24.12
C LEU A 142 -0.69 -4.68 22.64
N LEU A 143 -1.47 -4.02 21.79
CA LEU A 143 -1.47 -4.26 20.34
C LEU A 143 -0.09 -3.96 19.71
N ARG A 144 0.58 -2.88 20.13
CA ARG A 144 1.94 -2.54 19.67
C ARG A 144 2.96 -3.58 20.10
N VAL A 145 2.85 -4.02 21.34
CA VAL A 145 3.70 -5.07 21.91
C VAL A 145 3.57 -6.35 21.11
N PHE A 146 2.33 -6.80 20.90
CA PHE A 146 2.03 -7.99 20.14
C PHE A 146 2.64 -7.90 18.73
N SER A 147 2.40 -6.78 18.04
CA SER A 147 2.93 -6.53 16.70
C SER A 147 4.46 -6.59 16.67
N THR A 148 5.11 -6.07 17.70
CA THR A 148 6.58 -6.09 17.84
C THR A 148 7.09 -7.51 18.08
N VAL A 149 6.41 -8.30 18.91
CA VAL A 149 6.74 -9.71 19.17
C VAL A 149 6.67 -10.53 17.89
N VAL A 150 5.57 -10.39 17.12
CA VAL A 150 5.40 -11.07 15.83
C VAL A 150 6.51 -10.68 14.84
N ARG A 151 6.84 -9.38 14.73
CA ARG A 151 7.95 -8.89 13.90
C ARG A 151 9.30 -9.47 14.32
N CYS A 152 9.56 -9.63 15.63
CA CYS A 152 10.82 -10.20 16.13
C CYS A 152 10.96 -11.70 15.81
N ILE A 153 9.85 -12.44 15.78
CA ILE A 153 9.87 -13.84 15.30
C ILE A 153 10.25 -13.89 13.82
N GLY A 154 9.74 -12.93 13.03
CA GLY A 154 10.03 -12.77 11.61
C GLY A 154 9.50 -13.93 10.78
N GLN A 155 10.29 -14.42 9.81
CA GLN A 155 9.89 -15.50 8.89
C GLN A 155 9.59 -16.86 9.58
N ARG A 156 9.89 -17.00 10.87
CA ARG A 156 9.49 -18.17 11.66
C ARG A 156 8.01 -18.14 12.05
N PHE A 157 7.37 -16.99 11.98
CA PHE A 157 5.93 -16.83 12.19
C PHE A 157 5.20 -17.19 10.88
N ASN A 158 5.22 -18.48 10.54
CA ASN A 158 4.61 -18.97 9.31
C ASN A 158 3.96 -20.36 9.55
N PRO A 159 2.69 -20.55 9.16
CA PRO A 159 1.96 -21.82 9.29
C PRO A 159 2.65 -23.06 8.69
N ILE A 160 3.50 -22.86 7.69
CA ILE A 160 4.16 -23.95 6.93
C ILE A 160 5.26 -24.64 7.75
N ARG A 161 5.81 -23.97 8.77
CA ARG A 161 6.95 -24.50 9.55
C ARG A 161 6.57 -25.49 10.65
N GLY A 162 5.29 -25.87 10.71
CA GLY A 162 4.76 -26.84 11.68
C GLY A 162 4.41 -26.20 13.04
N PRO A 163 3.81 -26.98 13.94
CA PRO A 163 3.38 -26.49 15.24
C PRO A 163 4.53 -25.85 16.05
N PRO A 164 4.23 -24.83 16.89
CA PRO A 164 2.90 -24.50 17.41
C PRO A 164 2.07 -23.52 16.55
N ILE A 165 2.63 -22.92 15.50
CA ILE A 165 1.97 -21.87 14.71
C ILE A 165 1.26 -22.51 13.51
N THR A 166 -0.08 -22.57 13.55
CA THR A 166 -0.91 -23.13 12.47
C THR A 166 -1.71 -22.05 11.75
N GLN A 167 -2.20 -22.33 10.55
CA GLN A 167 -3.04 -21.38 9.80
C GLN A 167 -4.35 -21.07 10.53
N ALA A 168 -4.96 -22.09 11.16
CA ALA A 168 -6.16 -21.92 11.96
C ALA A 168 -5.91 -20.99 13.16
N TYR A 169 -4.77 -21.17 13.84
CA TYR A 169 -4.39 -20.32 14.96
C TYR A 169 -4.20 -18.87 14.56
N VAL A 170 -3.42 -18.60 13.51
CA VAL A 170 -3.16 -17.22 13.07
C VAL A 170 -4.43 -16.54 12.57
N SER A 171 -5.34 -17.30 11.93
CA SER A 171 -6.66 -16.79 11.50
C SER A 171 -7.56 -16.44 12.69
N ASP A 172 -7.57 -17.28 13.72
CA ASP A 172 -8.32 -17.02 14.95
C ASP A 172 -7.80 -15.76 15.66
N VAL A 173 -6.49 -15.66 15.86
CA VAL A 173 -5.86 -14.47 16.44
C VAL A 173 -6.19 -13.20 15.64
N LEU A 174 -6.14 -13.27 14.31
CA LEU A 174 -6.51 -12.14 13.46
C LEU A 174 -7.99 -11.74 13.64
N ASN A 175 -8.92 -12.68 13.61
CA ASN A 175 -10.35 -12.39 13.84
C ASN A 175 -10.59 -11.76 15.20
N ARG A 176 -9.91 -12.24 16.24
CA ARG A 176 -9.97 -11.67 17.59
C ARG A 176 -9.47 -10.23 17.64
N VAL A 177 -8.37 -9.91 16.94
CA VAL A 177 -7.86 -8.54 16.81
C VAL A 177 -8.86 -7.65 16.06
N LEU A 178 -9.40 -8.11 14.93
CA LEU A 178 -10.40 -7.36 14.14
C LEU A 178 -11.62 -7.03 14.99
N ALA A 179 -12.17 -8.01 15.72
CA ALA A 179 -13.30 -7.82 16.60
C ALA A 179 -12.99 -6.83 17.73
N CYS A 180 -11.86 -7.01 18.41
CA CYS A 180 -11.44 -6.16 19.52
C CYS A 180 -11.31 -4.68 19.12
N VAL A 181 -10.63 -4.41 18.00
CA VAL A 181 -10.43 -3.04 17.52
C VAL A 181 -11.75 -2.41 17.04
N SER A 182 -12.61 -3.21 16.41
CA SER A 182 -13.94 -2.76 15.97
C SER A 182 -14.84 -2.41 17.16
N THR A 183 -14.84 -3.23 18.22
CA THR A 183 -15.57 -2.94 19.46
C THR A 183 -15.00 -1.71 20.15
N ALA A 184 -13.67 -1.57 20.25
CA ALA A 184 -13.03 -0.41 20.84
C ALA A 184 -13.43 0.90 20.12
N LYS A 185 -13.49 0.87 18.78
CA LYS A 185 -13.97 1.98 17.95
C LYS A 185 -15.40 2.39 18.29
N GLN A 186 -16.29 1.41 18.50
CA GLN A 186 -17.71 1.64 18.82
C GLN A 186 -17.90 2.25 20.21
N VAL A 187 -17.05 1.88 21.18
CA VAL A 187 -17.10 2.42 22.55
C VAL A 187 -16.56 3.85 22.59
N LEU A 188 -15.35 4.06 22.07
CA LEU A 188 -14.75 5.40 21.97
C LEU A 188 -13.72 5.41 20.84
N PHE A 189 -13.90 6.34 19.90
CA PHE A 189 -12.96 6.53 18.82
C PHE A 189 -11.58 6.98 19.33
N SER A 190 -10.58 6.10 19.20
CA SER A 190 -9.22 6.31 19.71
C SER A 190 -8.18 6.02 18.63
N GLU A 191 -7.64 7.06 17.99
CA GLU A 191 -6.62 6.93 16.95
C GLU A 191 -5.41 6.08 17.35
N PRO A 192 -4.86 6.18 18.59
CA PRO A 192 -3.73 5.34 18.99
C PRO A 192 -4.05 3.84 19.01
N VAL A 193 -5.28 3.47 19.40
CA VAL A 193 -5.74 2.07 19.39
C VAL A 193 -5.92 1.57 17.97
N LEU A 194 -6.62 2.36 17.13
CA LEU A 194 -6.86 2.01 15.74
C LEU A 194 -5.55 1.88 14.94
N THR A 195 -4.60 2.78 15.18
CA THR A 195 -3.25 2.74 14.58
C THR A 195 -2.53 1.45 14.96
N ALA A 196 -2.49 1.11 16.26
CA ALA A 196 -1.87 -0.12 16.74
C ALA A 196 -2.58 -1.38 16.23
N GLY A 197 -3.92 -1.33 16.12
CA GLY A 197 -4.75 -2.38 15.56
C GLY A 197 -4.45 -2.64 14.09
N ASN A 198 -4.36 -1.59 13.27
CA ASN A 198 -4.02 -1.69 11.86
C ASN A 198 -2.62 -2.29 11.65
N GLU A 199 -1.64 -1.89 12.47
CA GLU A 199 -0.31 -2.52 12.45
C GLU A 199 -0.34 -4.00 12.80
N CYS A 200 -1.15 -4.38 13.80
CA CYS A 200 -1.33 -5.75 14.24
C CYS A 200 -1.93 -6.62 13.12
N VAL A 201 -3.00 -6.12 12.48
CA VAL A 201 -3.60 -6.77 11.31
C VAL A 201 -2.57 -6.93 10.20
N CYS A 202 -1.74 -5.91 9.94
CA CYS A 202 -0.73 -5.97 8.90
C CYS A 202 0.29 -7.10 9.14
N VAL A 203 0.83 -7.22 10.36
CA VAL A 203 1.85 -8.24 10.65
C VAL A 203 1.29 -9.66 10.59
N LEU A 204 0.00 -9.83 10.91
CA LEU A 204 -0.68 -11.13 10.84
C LEU A 204 -1.02 -11.52 9.40
N LEU A 205 -1.48 -10.55 8.60
CA LEU A 205 -1.93 -10.80 7.24
C LEU A 205 -0.79 -11.28 6.32
N VAL A 206 0.45 -10.80 6.54
CA VAL A 206 1.65 -11.26 5.79
C VAL A 206 1.91 -12.76 5.96
N SER A 207 1.48 -13.35 7.07
CA SER A 207 1.76 -14.74 7.41
C SER A 207 0.64 -15.72 7.04
N LEU A 208 -0.43 -15.23 6.41
CA LEU A 208 -1.63 -16.01 6.11
C LEU A 208 -1.80 -16.25 4.61
N GLU A 209 -2.20 -17.46 4.26
CA GLU A 209 -2.79 -17.71 2.95
C GLU A 209 -4.27 -17.25 2.95
N PRO A 210 -4.72 -16.48 1.95
CA PRO A 210 -6.07 -15.91 1.95
C PRO A 210 -7.14 -17.00 1.83
N SER A 211 -7.89 -17.25 2.91
CA SER A 211 -9.13 -18.04 2.92
C SER A 211 -10.36 -17.14 2.67
N ALA A 212 -11.44 -17.69 2.12
CA ALA A 212 -12.59 -16.90 1.67
C ALA A 212 -13.29 -16.10 2.80
N GLN A 213 -13.51 -16.72 3.97
CA GLN A 213 -14.17 -16.05 5.10
C GLN A 213 -13.29 -14.96 5.73
N LEU A 214 -12.00 -15.23 5.90
CA LEU A 214 -11.06 -14.25 6.46
C LEU A 214 -10.88 -13.04 5.54
N THR A 215 -10.93 -13.28 4.22
CA THR A 215 -10.84 -12.23 3.20
C THR A 215 -11.94 -11.18 3.38
N ASP A 216 -13.19 -11.59 3.62
CA ASP A 216 -14.33 -10.68 3.75
C ASP A 216 -14.26 -9.82 5.02
N ALA A 217 -13.89 -10.43 6.15
CA ALA A 217 -13.72 -9.72 7.42
C ALA A 217 -12.62 -8.66 7.35
N VAL A 218 -11.47 -9.01 6.76
CA VAL A 218 -10.34 -8.09 6.59
C VAL A 218 -10.66 -6.94 5.63
N ILE A 219 -11.36 -7.23 4.53
CA ILE A 219 -11.81 -6.22 3.56
C ILE A 219 -12.78 -5.24 4.21
N THR A 220 -13.78 -5.75 4.93
CA THR A 220 -14.78 -4.93 5.62
C THR A 220 -14.13 -4.04 6.66
N TYR A 221 -13.22 -4.59 7.46
CA TYR A 221 -12.43 -3.83 8.43
C TYR A 221 -11.60 -2.74 7.75
N GLY A 222 -10.86 -3.07 6.69
CA GLY A 222 -10.02 -2.10 5.98
C GLY A 222 -10.81 -0.90 5.45
N LEU A 223 -11.99 -1.13 4.88
CA LEU A 223 -12.85 -0.05 4.37
C LEU A 223 -13.49 0.78 5.48
N ASP A 224 -13.91 0.16 6.58
CA ASP A 224 -14.38 0.87 7.77
C ASP A 224 -13.31 1.82 8.34
N GLN A 225 -12.04 1.41 8.30
CA GLN A 225 -10.91 2.28 8.69
C GLN A 225 -10.65 3.40 7.67
N LEU A 226 -10.77 3.12 6.36
CA LEU A 226 -10.61 4.11 5.30
C LEU A 226 -11.67 5.22 5.35
N ASP A 227 -12.92 4.87 5.64
CA ASP A 227 -13.98 5.86 5.81
C ASP A 227 -13.80 6.69 7.07
N ALA A 228 -13.28 6.09 8.15
CA ALA A 228 -13.02 6.80 9.40
C ALA A 228 -11.85 7.78 9.34
N CYS A 229 -10.83 7.54 8.51
CA CYS A 229 -9.57 8.30 8.56
C CYS A 229 -9.59 9.67 7.85
N ARG A 230 -10.72 10.10 7.28
CA ARG A 230 -10.80 11.31 6.42
C ARG A 230 -10.45 12.64 7.13
N ALA A 231 -10.59 12.69 8.46
CA ALA A 231 -10.33 13.89 9.27
C ALA A 231 -9.42 13.60 10.48
N CYS A 232 -8.60 12.54 10.40
CA CYS A 232 -7.75 12.09 11.49
C CYS A 232 -6.30 12.57 11.37
N GLY A 233 -5.50 12.30 12.40
CA GLY A 233 -4.07 12.57 12.39
C GLY A 233 -3.27 11.76 11.35
N PRO A 234 -2.10 12.26 10.93
CA PRO A 234 -1.31 11.66 9.86
C PRO A 234 -0.79 10.26 10.19
N GLU A 235 -0.50 9.96 11.46
CA GLU A 235 -0.04 8.64 11.89
C GLU A 235 -1.09 7.55 11.61
N TYR A 236 -2.35 7.83 11.97
CA TYR A 236 -3.45 6.91 11.72
C TYR A 236 -3.74 6.77 10.22
N SER A 237 -3.79 7.89 9.47
CA SER A 237 -3.99 7.84 8.02
C SER A 237 -2.91 7.01 7.32
N LEU A 238 -1.64 7.13 7.71
CA LEU A 238 -0.56 6.30 7.17
C LEU A 238 -0.74 4.82 7.50
N ALA A 239 -1.18 4.48 8.71
CA ALA A 239 -1.47 3.10 9.10
C ALA A 239 -2.62 2.51 8.28
N VAL A 240 -3.67 3.29 8.00
CA VAL A 240 -4.79 2.89 7.14
C VAL A 240 -4.34 2.66 5.70
N LEU A 241 -3.56 3.59 5.12
CA LEU A 241 -3.04 3.43 3.76
C LEU A 241 -2.11 2.21 3.62
N SER A 242 -1.31 1.94 4.65
CA SER A 242 -0.45 0.75 4.73
C SER A 242 -1.27 -0.53 4.79
N LEU A 243 -2.35 -0.54 5.59
CA LEU A 243 -3.29 -1.66 5.68
C LEU A 243 -3.97 -1.93 4.33
N ILE A 244 -4.55 -0.91 3.69
CA ILE A 244 -5.20 -1.06 2.38
C ILE A 244 -4.21 -1.57 1.34
N THR A 245 -2.99 -1.04 1.33
CA THR A 245 -1.93 -1.51 0.42
C THR A 245 -1.63 -3.00 0.61
N LEU A 246 -1.51 -3.45 1.85
CA LEU A 246 -1.23 -4.84 2.15
C LEU A 246 -2.41 -5.77 1.82
N ILE A 247 -3.65 -5.33 2.08
CA ILE A 247 -4.87 -6.04 1.68
C ILE A 247 -4.87 -6.25 0.16
N VAL A 248 -4.56 -5.19 -0.60
CA VAL A 248 -4.46 -5.25 -2.07
C VAL A 248 -3.40 -6.24 -2.52
N ASP A 249 -2.21 -6.21 -1.91
CA ASP A 249 -1.08 -7.08 -2.27
C ASP A 249 -1.34 -8.57 -1.96
N GLN A 250 -1.85 -8.86 -0.76
CA GLN A 250 -2.04 -10.24 -0.28
C GLN A 250 -3.28 -10.91 -0.88
N ILE A 251 -4.39 -10.18 -1.06
CA ILE A 251 -5.66 -10.74 -1.55
C ILE A 251 -5.70 -10.70 -3.09
N ASN A 252 -5.12 -9.66 -3.70
CA ASN A 252 -4.91 -9.46 -5.14
C ASN A 252 -6.08 -9.93 -6.03
N THR A 253 -6.01 -11.15 -6.57
CA THR A 253 -6.98 -11.67 -7.55
C THR A 253 -8.35 -11.98 -6.95
N LYS A 254 -8.45 -12.12 -5.62
CA LYS A 254 -9.69 -12.43 -4.90
C LYS A 254 -10.45 -11.19 -4.43
N LEU A 255 -9.95 -9.99 -4.71
CA LEU A 255 -10.63 -8.75 -4.33
C LEU A 255 -11.94 -8.60 -5.11
N PRO A 256 -13.03 -8.15 -4.47
CA PRO A 256 -14.25 -7.84 -5.17
C PRO A 256 -14.15 -6.45 -5.83
N ALA A 257 -14.85 -6.25 -6.94
CA ALA A 257 -14.79 -5.00 -7.71
C ALA A 257 -15.20 -3.76 -6.89
N TRP A 258 -16.14 -3.91 -5.95
CA TRP A 258 -16.61 -2.82 -5.09
C TRP A 258 -15.55 -2.29 -4.12
N PHE A 259 -14.67 -3.16 -3.61
CA PHE A 259 -13.56 -2.75 -2.76
C PHE A 259 -12.62 -1.81 -3.53
N VAL A 260 -12.34 -2.13 -4.79
CA VAL A 260 -11.46 -1.32 -5.62
C VAL A 260 -12.07 0.03 -5.96
N MET A 261 -13.39 0.12 -6.15
CA MET A 261 -14.05 1.42 -6.32
C MET A 261 -13.86 2.34 -5.11
N SER A 262 -13.92 1.81 -3.89
CA SER A 262 -13.73 2.58 -2.66
C SER A 262 -12.25 2.86 -2.34
N ALA A 263 -11.37 1.87 -2.55
CA ALA A 263 -9.94 1.96 -2.21
C ALA A 263 -9.11 2.70 -3.27
N ALA A 264 -9.50 2.67 -4.55
CA ALA A 264 -8.76 3.32 -5.62
C ALA A 264 -8.63 4.83 -5.38
N LEU A 265 -9.64 5.49 -4.82
CA LEU A 265 -9.61 6.91 -4.44
C LEU A 265 -8.58 7.24 -3.35
N GLY A 266 -8.12 6.25 -2.58
CA GLY A 266 -7.14 6.43 -1.50
C GLY A 266 -5.74 5.87 -1.80
N VAL A 267 -5.61 4.83 -2.63
CA VAL A 267 -4.35 4.11 -2.87
C VAL A 267 -4.19 3.71 -4.34
N TYR A 268 -3.98 4.69 -5.22
CA TYR A 268 -3.87 4.49 -6.67
C TYR A 268 -2.72 3.55 -7.05
N GLN A 269 -1.53 3.73 -6.49
CA GLN A 269 -0.34 2.98 -6.91
C GLN A 269 -0.45 1.45 -6.65
N SER A 270 -0.95 1.06 -5.47
CA SER A 270 -1.12 -0.35 -5.11
C SER A 270 -2.22 -1.01 -5.95
N VAL A 271 -3.35 -0.30 -6.16
CA VAL A 271 -4.47 -0.81 -6.96
C VAL A 271 -4.09 -0.96 -8.43
N LEU A 272 -3.29 -0.05 -8.99
CA LEU A 272 -2.85 -0.12 -10.38
C LEU A 272 -1.80 -1.23 -10.63
N SER A 273 -1.32 -1.91 -9.59
CA SER A 273 -0.42 -3.08 -9.67
C SER A 273 -1.15 -4.43 -9.65
N LEU A 274 -2.49 -4.42 -9.62
CA LEU A 274 -3.32 -5.62 -9.59
C LEU A 274 -3.11 -6.52 -10.81
N LYS A 275 -3.13 -7.84 -10.59
CA LYS A 275 -3.01 -8.84 -11.66
C LYS A 275 -4.35 -9.20 -12.31
N ASN A 276 -5.46 -8.85 -11.66
CA ASN A 276 -6.81 -9.12 -12.15
C ASN A 276 -7.24 -8.03 -13.15
N ILE A 277 -7.22 -8.36 -14.45
CA ILE A 277 -7.43 -7.42 -15.56
C ILE A 277 -8.80 -6.70 -15.46
N PRO A 278 -9.96 -7.37 -15.30
CA PRO A 278 -11.25 -6.69 -15.16
C PRO A 278 -11.29 -5.65 -14.03
N ILE A 279 -10.70 -5.98 -12.89
CA ILE A 279 -10.69 -5.10 -11.72
C ILE A 279 -9.75 -3.91 -11.95
N LEU A 280 -8.59 -4.18 -12.54
CA LEU A 280 -7.64 -3.14 -12.93
C LEU A 280 -8.24 -2.18 -13.97
N GLU A 281 -9.00 -2.69 -14.94
CA GLU A 281 -9.69 -1.87 -15.94
C GLU A 281 -10.73 -0.95 -15.30
N ALA A 282 -11.50 -1.46 -14.32
CA ALA A 282 -12.44 -0.65 -13.56
C ALA A 282 -11.73 0.46 -12.77
N ALA A 283 -10.64 0.15 -12.07
CA ALA A 283 -9.82 1.13 -11.38
C ALA A 283 -9.28 2.18 -12.34
N TYR A 284 -8.71 1.75 -13.47
CA TYR A 284 -8.15 2.61 -14.49
C TYR A 284 -9.21 3.59 -15.04
N LYS A 285 -10.43 3.13 -15.33
CA LYS A 285 -11.53 4.00 -15.77
C LYS A 285 -11.93 5.04 -14.74
N LEU A 286 -11.83 4.74 -13.44
CA LEU A 286 -12.03 5.74 -12.39
C LEU A 286 -10.92 6.81 -12.40
N VAL A 287 -9.65 6.40 -12.50
CA VAL A 287 -8.51 7.32 -12.62
C VAL A 287 -8.71 8.25 -13.83
N LEU A 288 -9.06 7.68 -14.98
CA LEU A 288 -9.30 8.43 -16.20
C LEU A 288 -10.48 9.39 -16.09
N GLY A 289 -11.57 8.96 -15.45
CA GLY A 289 -12.73 9.81 -15.18
C GLY A 289 -12.40 11.02 -14.31
N GLU A 290 -11.59 10.81 -13.26
CA GLU A 290 -11.12 11.89 -12.40
C GLU A 290 -10.21 12.87 -13.15
N MET A 291 -9.27 12.36 -13.97
CA MET A 291 -8.45 13.18 -14.85
C MET A 291 -9.30 13.99 -15.85
N ALA A 292 -10.33 13.39 -16.44
CA ALA A 292 -11.23 14.09 -17.36
C ALA A 292 -12.01 15.22 -16.67
N CYS A 293 -12.46 14.99 -15.42
CA CYS A 293 -13.10 16.00 -14.59
C CYS A 293 -12.15 17.16 -14.26
N ALA A 294 -10.91 16.85 -13.86
CA ALA A 294 -9.88 17.85 -13.59
C ALA A 294 -9.53 18.68 -14.83
N LEU A 295 -9.34 18.06 -16.00
CA LEU A 295 -9.09 18.78 -17.24
C LEU A 295 -10.27 19.69 -17.62
N SER A 296 -11.50 19.20 -17.49
CA SER A 296 -12.70 20.00 -17.75
C SER A 296 -12.79 21.20 -16.80
N SER A 297 -12.40 21.02 -15.54
CA SER A 297 -12.36 22.10 -14.54
C SER A 297 -11.28 23.14 -14.83
N LEU A 298 -10.15 22.76 -15.43
CA LEU A 298 -9.11 23.70 -15.88
C LEU A 298 -9.50 24.45 -17.16
N LEU A 299 -10.33 23.85 -18.01
CA LEU A 299 -10.76 24.45 -19.27
C LEU A 299 -11.96 25.37 -19.12
N ALA A 300 -12.87 25.11 -18.16
CA ALA A 300 -14.04 25.94 -17.93
C ALA A 300 -13.73 27.45 -17.74
N PRO A 301 -12.67 27.85 -17.00
CA PRO A 301 -12.26 29.25 -16.91
C PRO A 301 -11.62 29.83 -18.19
N LEU A 302 -11.18 28.95 -19.10
CA LEU A 302 -10.48 29.31 -20.34
C LEU A 302 -11.43 29.43 -21.54
N ASP A 303 -12.71 29.07 -21.38
CA ASP A 303 -13.71 29.24 -22.44
C ASP A 303 -13.86 30.72 -22.80
N LEU A 304 -13.35 31.05 -23.99
CA LEU A 304 -13.68 32.22 -24.79
C LEU A 304 -15.21 32.28 -25.01
N PRO A 305 -15.82 33.48 -25.11
CA PRO A 305 -17.27 33.64 -25.14
C PRO A 305 -17.91 32.85 -26.30
N PRO A 306 -19.13 32.30 -26.11
CA PRO A 306 -19.82 31.57 -27.16
C PRO A 306 -20.12 32.54 -28.32
N THR A 307 -19.68 32.19 -29.53
CA THR A 307 -20.15 32.87 -30.74
C THR A 307 -21.67 32.73 -30.82
N PRO A 308 -22.45 33.82 -30.85
CA PRO A 308 -23.91 33.75 -30.90
C PRO A 308 -24.35 33.17 -32.25
N GLY A 309 -25.00 32.00 -32.25
CA GLY A 309 -25.64 31.46 -33.44
C GLY A 309 -25.54 29.94 -33.66
N THR A 310 -24.78 29.20 -32.86
CA THR A 310 -24.73 27.73 -32.97
C THR A 310 -25.53 27.07 -31.85
N PRO A 311 -26.49 26.18 -32.15
CA PRO A 311 -27.15 25.38 -31.11
C PRO A 311 -26.10 24.48 -30.46
N SER A 312 -26.00 24.52 -29.13
CA SER A 312 -25.05 23.68 -28.39
C SER A 312 -25.36 22.20 -28.63
N PRO A 313 -24.34 21.43 -29.01
CA PRO A 313 -23.82 20.43 -28.11
C PRO A 313 -22.38 20.82 -27.86
N THR A 314 -22.01 21.22 -26.63
CA THR A 314 -20.59 21.28 -26.27
C THR A 314 -20.01 19.90 -26.59
N PRO A 315 -19.08 19.76 -27.54
CA PRO A 315 -18.44 18.48 -27.79
C PRO A 315 -17.86 18.02 -26.46
N THR A 316 -18.16 16.79 -26.06
CA THR A 316 -17.57 16.22 -24.84
C THR A 316 -16.05 16.31 -24.97
N ALA A 317 -15.41 17.16 -24.16
CA ALA A 317 -14.00 17.54 -24.34
C ALA A 317 -13.01 16.35 -24.32
N PHE A 318 -13.46 15.19 -23.85
CA PHE A 318 -12.64 14.00 -23.66
C PHE A 318 -13.43 12.70 -23.97
N PRO A 319 -13.71 12.39 -25.25
CA PRO A 319 -14.47 11.20 -25.60
C PRO A 319 -13.70 9.92 -25.21
N GLY A 320 -14.38 9.02 -24.50
CA GLY A 320 -13.85 7.69 -24.15
C GLY A 320 -13.10 7.58 -22.82
N ILE A 321 -12.89 8.68 -22.08
CA ILE A 321 -12.24 8.65 -20.75
C ILE A 321 -13.10 9.18 -19.60
N GLN A 322 -14.30 9.68 -19.90
CA GLN A 322 -15.24 10.18 -18.89
C GLN A 322 -15.83 9.04 -18.06
N HIS A 323 -16.21 9.36 -16.82
CA HIS A 323 -16.86 8.42 -15.92
C HIS A 323 -18.04 9.09 -15.19
N PRO A 324 -19.23 8.43 -15.11
CA PRO A 324 -20.45 9.03 -14.56
C PRO A 324 -20.33 9.59 -13.13
N VAL A 325 -19.47 8.98 -12.30
CA VAL A 325 -19.26 9.38 -10.90
C VAL A 325 -18.70 10.80 -10.78
N PHE A 326 -17.95 11.28 -11.76
CA PHE A 326 -17.31 12.60 -11.73
C PHE A 326 -18.05 13.67 -12.55
N THR A 327 -19.13 13.31 -13.25
CA THR A 327 -19.95 14.25 -14.03
C THR A 327 -20.48 15.45 -13.24
N PRO A 328 -20.95 15.31 -11.99
CA PRO A 328 -21.47 16.46 -11.23
C PRO A 328 -20.37 17.28 -10.54
N LEU A 329 -19.10 16.89 -10.63
CA LEU A 329 -18.02 17.47 -9.84
C LEU A 329 -17.33 18.60 -10.61
N THR A 330 -17.04 19.70 -9.90
CA THR A 330 -16.17 20.78 -10.40
C THR A 330 -15.07 21.02 -9.37
N LEU A 331 -13.82 20.97 -9.82
CA LEU A 331 -12.65 21.16 -8.96
C LEU A 331 -12.16 22.60 -9.05
N THR A 332 -11.54 23.11 -7.98
CA THR A 332 -10.78 24.36 -8.07
C THR A 332 -9.56 24.15 -8.99
N PRO A 333 -9.06 25.20 -9.67
CA PRO A 333 -7.92 25.05 -10.59
C PRO A 333 -6.68 24.41 -9.95
N GLU A 334 -6.34 24.84 -8.73
CA GLU A 334 -5.21 24.29 -7.96
C GLU A 334 -5.39 22.79 -7.67
N ARG A 335 -6.61 22.38 -7.29
CA ARG A 335 -6.92 20.97 -7.00
C ARG A 335 -6.93 20.16 -8.29
N ALA A 336 -7.45 20.69 -9.38
CA ALA A 336 -7.49 20.04 -10.67
C ALA A 336 -6.07 19.79 -11.22
N GLU A 337 -5.19 20.78 -11.14
CA GLU A 337 -3.79 20.65 -11.53
C GLU A 337 -3.06 19.59 -10.69
N PHE A 338 -3.22 19.63 -9.36
CA PHE A 338 -2.67 18.61 -8.46
C PHE A 338 -3.17 17.22 -8.81
N THR A 339 -4.50 17.04 -8.96
CA THR A 339 -5.14 15.76 -9.29
C THR A 339 -4.61 15.20 -10.61
N LEU A 340 -4.42 16.03 -11.63
CA LEU A 340 -3.86 15.58 -12.91
C LEU A 340 -2.43 15.09 -12.79
N ILE A 341 -1.57 15.87 -12.15
CA ILE A 341 -0.14 15.51 -11.98
C ILE A 341 -0.02 14.25 -11.12
N PHE A 342 -0.82 14.15 -10.05
CA PHE A 342 -0.87 12.99 -9.17
C PHE A 342 -1.29 11.72 -9.93
N ASN A 343 -2.38 11.78 -10.71
CA ASN A 343 -2.86 10.65 -11.49
C ASN A 343 -1.88 10.26 -12.61
N LEU A 344 -1.25 11.23 -13.30
CA LEU A 344 -0.20 10.96 -14.27
C LEU A 344 1.01 10.26 -13.64
N SER A 345 1.37 10.63 -12.41
CA SER A 345 2.41 9.95 -11.65
C SER A 345 2.01 8.52 -11.33
N ALA A 346 0.77 8.27 -10.88
CA ALA A 346 0.27 6.92 -10.62
C ALA A 346 0.24 6.03 -11.87
N LEU A 347 -0.08 6.58 -13.05
CA LEU A 347 -0.07 5.86 -14.32
C LEU A 347 1.33 5.36 -14.72
N THR A 348 2.40 5.96 -14.19
CA THR A 348 3.77 5.46 -14.42
C THR A 348 3.96 4.03 -13.88
N THR A 349 3.21 3.63 -12.85
CA THR A 349 3.23 2.25 -12.31
C THR A 349 2.86 1.24 -13.38
N ILE A 350 1.81 1.52 -14.15
CA ILE A 350 1.40 0.65 -15.27
C ILE A 350 2.34 0.83 -16.46
N GLY A 351 2.63 2.08 -16.84
CA GLY A 351 3.43 2.42 -18.02
C GLY A 351 4.86 1.89 -17.97
N ASN A 352 5.50 1.85 -16.80
CA ASN A 352 6.91 1.45 -16.68
C ASN A 352 7.12 -0.04 -16.33
N THR A 353 6.05 -0.82 -16.18
CA THR A 353 6.15 -2.25 -15.86
C THR A 353 6.63 -3.04 -17.08
N LYS A 354 7.87 -3.55 -17.01
CA LYS A 354 8.48 -4.36 -18.08
C LYS A 354 7.64 -5.60 -18.37
N ASN A 355 7.43 -5.89 -19.66
CA ASN A 355 6.65 -7.03 -20.15
C ASN A 355 5.19 -7.08 -19.68
N SER A 356 4.66 -5.99 -19.12
CA SER A 356 3.24 -5.91 -18.77
C SER A 356 2.42 -5.80 -20.04
N LEU A 357 1.98 -6.95 -20.57
CA LEU A 357 0.94 -7.05 -21.59
C LEU A 357 -0.29 -6.22 -21.20
N ILE A 358 -0.54 -6.12 -19.89
CA ILE A 358 -1.66 -5.40 -19.31
C ILE A 358 -1.56 -3.89 -19.61
N GLY A 359 -0.42 -3.26 -19.31
CA GLY A 359 -0.23 -1.82 -19.54
C GLY A 359 -0.08 -1.43 -21.02
N MET A 360 0.41 -2.36 -21.84
CA MET A 360 0.57 -2.13 -23.28
C MET A 360 -0.70 -2.42 -24.11
N TRP A 361 -1.63 -3.26 -23.62
CA TRP A 361 -2.76 -3.76 -24.43
C TRP A 361 -4.10 -3.93 -23.73
N ALA A 362 -4.13 -4.30 -22.45
CA ALA A 362 -5.39 -4.71 -21.83
C ALA A 362 -6.29 -3.54 -21.43
N LEU A 363 -5.73 -2.34 -21.30
CA LEU A 363 -6.45 -1.14 -20.91
C LEU A 363 -6.90 -0.33 -22.12
N SER A 364 -8.12 0.19 -22.05
CA SER A 364 -8.70 1.06 -23.08
C SER A 364 -9.08 2.42 -22.49
N PRO A 365 -8.53 3.54 -23.00
CA PRO A 365 -7.40 3.62 -23.94
C PRO A 365 -6.09 3.09 -23.32
N THR A 366 -5.14 2.66 -24.14
CA THR A 366 -3.79 2.28 -23.65
C THR A 366 -3.08 3.50 -23.08
N VAL A 367 -2.09 3.32 -22.18
CA VAL A 367 -1.32 4.43 -21.61
C VAL A 367 -0.66 5.27 -22.72
N PHE A 368 -0.14 4.62 -23.77
CA PHE A 368 0.41 5.31 -24.93
C PHE A 368 -0.64 6.13 -25.68
N ALA A 369 -1.81 5.54 -26.01
CA ALA A 369 -2.87 6.25 -26.73
C ALA A 369 -3.44 7.41 -25.90
N LEU A 370 -3.62 7.20 -24.59
CA LEU A 370 -4.06 8.24 -23.67
C LEU A 370 -3.15 9.47 -23.75
N LEU A 371 -1.85 9.28 -23.53
CA LEU A 371 -0.88 10.37 -23.43
C LEU A 371 -0.52 11.00 -24.78
N SER A 372 -0.59 10.23 -25.89
CA SER A 372 -0.19 10.71 -27.22
C SER A 372 -1.34 11.13 -28.14
N GLN A 373 -2.58 10.78 -27.81
CA GLN A 373 -3.76 11.04 -28.65
C GLN A 373 -4.92 11.65 -27.86
N ASN A 374 -5.34 11.05 -26.74
CA ASN A 374 -6.50 11.55 -26.00
C ASN A 374 -6.22 12.87 -25.27
N LEU A 375 -5.01 13.05 -24.73
CA LEU A 375 -4.63 14.25 -23.98
C LEU A 375 -4.00 15.35 -24.85
N MET A 376 -4.18 15.34 -26.16
CA MET A 376 -3.55 16.32 -27.07
C MET A 376 -3.93 17.77 -26.80
N LEU A 377 -5.08 18.01 -26.17
CA LEU A 377 -5.54 19.35 -25.76
C LEU A 377 -4.61 20.00 -24.73
N VAL A 378 -3.87 19.23 -23.93
CA VAL A 378 -2.92 19.80 -22.95
C VAL A 378 -1.78 20.58 -23.62
N HIS A 379 -1.60 20.42 -24.93
CA HIS A 379 -0.60 21.12 -25.70
C HIS A 379 -1.10 22.41 -26.33
N SER A 380 -2.40 22.76 -26.27
CA SER A 380 -2.96 24.02 -26.79
C SER A 380 -2.88 25.14 -25.75
N ASP A 381 -3.96 25.89 -25.54
CA ASP A 381 -4.01 27.02 -24.61
C ASP A 381 -3.75 26.60 -23.16
N LEU A 382 -4.10 25.36 -22.80
CA LEU A 382 -3.82 24.82 -21.47
C LEU A 382 -2.31 24.83 -21.15
N ALA A 383 -1.43 24.65 -22.14
CA ALA A 383 0.01 24.71 -21.93
C ALA A 383 0.52 26.10 -21.55
N VAL A 384 -0.22 27.15 -21.90
CA VAL A 384 0.14 28.54 -21.57
C VAL A 384 -0.18 28.85 -20.12
N TYR A 385 -1.36 28.42 -19.64
CA TYR A 385 -1.83 28.69 -18.28
C TYR A 385 -1.36 27.65 -17.25
N HIS A 386 -1.26 26.38 -17.65
CA HIS A 386 -0.88 25.25 -16.79
C HIS A 386 0.26 24.42 -17.42
N PRO A 387 1.46 25.02 -17.62
CA PRO A 387 2.60 24.34 -18.27
C PRO A 387 3.10 23.09 -17.53
N ALA A 388 2.90 23.01 -16.20
CA ALA A 388 3.27 21.84 -15.42
C ALA A 388 2.47 20.59 -15.82
N VAL A 389 1.19 20.75 -16.17
CA VAL A 389 0.34 19.65 -16.68
C VAL A 389 0.89 19.15 -18.02
N GLN A 390 1.23 20.06 -18.94
CA GLN A 390 1.84 19.70 -20.22
C GLN A 390 3.14 18.93 -20.02
N TYR A 391 4.01 19.43 -19.13
CA TYR A 391 5.27 18.78 -18.81
C TYR A 391 5.07 17.38 -18.22
N ALA A 392 4.13 17.22 -17.28
CA ALA A 392 3.82 15.93 -16.66
C ALA A 392 3.35 14.90 -17.70
N VAL A 393 2.47 15.27 -18.64
CA VAL A 393 2.03 14.38 -19.72
C VAL A 393 3.21 13.95 -20.60
N LEU A 394 4.04 14.91 -21.02
CA LEU A 394 5.22 14.63 -21.84
C LEU A 394 6.25 13.76 -21.12
N TYR A 395 6.50 14.03 -19.84
CA TYR A 395 7.47 13.30 -19.03
C TYR A 395 7.01 11.86 -18.77
N THR A 396 5.73 11.65 -18.45
CA THR A 396 5.16 10.30 -18.29
C THR A 396 5.23 9.53 -19.60
N LEU A 397 4.92 10.15 -20.74
CA LEU A 397 5.03 9.51 -22.05
C LEU A 397 6.49 9.19 -22.40
N TYR A 398 7.42 10.11 -22.14
CA TYR A 398 8.86 9.91 -22.31
C TYR A 398 9.35 8.70 -21.51
N SER A 399 9.07 8.68 -20.20
CA SER A 399 9.43 7.58 -19.31
C SER A 399 8.92 6.23 -19.82
N HIS A 400 7.66 6.17 -20.25
CA HIS A 400 7.07 4.96 -20.82
C HIS A 400 7.79 4.55 -22.11
N CYS A 401 8.03 5.47 -23.03
CA CYS A 401 8.67 5.18 -24.32
C CYS A 401 10.12 4.71 -24.16
N THR A 402 10.92 5.38 -23.32
CA THR A 402 12.31 4.98 -23.04
C THR A 402 12.39 3.58 -22.43
N ARG A 403 11.43 3.20 -21.57
CA ARG A 403 11.36 1.86 -20.98
C ARG A 403 11.20 0.73 -22.02
N HIS A 404 10.60 1.05 -23.16
CA HIS A 404 10.29 0.12 -24.25
C HIS A 404 11.09 0.40 -25.53
N ASP A 405 12.30 0.97 -25.40
CA ASP A 405 13.20 1.27 -26.52
C ASP A 405 12.51 2.06 -27.65
N HIS A 406 11.62 2.98 -27.27
CA HIS A 406 10.84 3.83 -28.17
C HIS A 406 9.98 3.06 -29.18
N PHE A 407 9.73 1.77 -28.96
CA PHE A 407 8.98 0.92 -29.89
C PHE A 407 9.61 0.85 -31.30
N ILE A 408 10.93 1.02 -31.40
CA ILE A 408 11.67 0.97 -32.66
C ILE A 408 11.55 -0.42 -33.30
N SER A 409 11.81 -1.47 -32.51
CA SER A 409 11.80 -2.86 -32.98
C SER A 409 10.43 -3.28 -33.51
N SER A 410 9.33 -2.86 -32.88
CA SER A 410 7.98 -3.22 -33.32
C SER A 410 7.53 -2.50 -34.59
N SER A 411 8.11 -1.32 -34.85
CA SER A 411 7.81 -0.54 -36.06
C SER A 411 8.46 -1.13 -37.32
N LEU A 412 9.47 -1.98 -37.16
CA LEU A 412 10.21 -2.63 -38.26
C LEU A 412 9.71 -4.04 -38.59
N SER A 413 8.82 -4.61 -37.78
CA SER A 413 8.27 -5.96 -37.99
C SER A 413 7.30 -5.96 -39.17
N SER A 414 7.82 -6.31 -40.35
CA SER A 414 7.09 -6.42 -41.62
C SER A 414 6.51 -7.81 -41.90
N SER A 415 6.76 -8.81 -41.04
CA SER A 415 6.25 -10.17 -41.20
C SER A 415 4.94 -10.42 -40.43
N SER A 416 3.95 -10.99 -41.12
CA SER A 416 2.79 -11.66 -40.53
C SER A 416 3.25 -12.68 -39.47
N PRO A 417 2.46 -12.94 -38.40
CA PRO A 417 2.84 -13.88 -37.37
C PRO A 417 3.08 -15.27 -37.97
N SER A 418 4.30 -15.80 -37.85
CA SER A 418 4.56 -17.22 -38.10
C SER A 418 3.81 -18.04 -37.04
N LEU A 419 2.90 -18.90 -37.49
CA LEU A 419 1.96 -19.68 -36.65
C LEU A 419 2.61 -20.57 -35.57
N PHE A 420 3.93 -20.72 -35.55
CA PHE A 420 4.61 -21.74 -34.74
C PHE A 420 5.68 -21.23 -33.77
N ASP A 421 5.84 -19.92 -33.56
CA ASP A 421 6.67 -19.44 -32.45
C ASP A 421 6.20 -18.07 -31.93
N GLY A 422 5.82 -18.00 -30.65
CA GLY A 422 5.57 -16.73 -29.94
C GLY A 422 4.31 -15.93 -30.30
N ALA A 423 3.13 -16.55 -30.38
CA ALA A 423 1.84 -15.89 -30.65
C ALA A 423 1.52 -14.65 -29.78
N VAL A 424 2.04 -14.60 -28.55
CA VAL A 424 1.87 -13.45 -27.64
C VAL A 424 2.83 -12.30 -27.98
N ILE A 425 4.04 -12.58 -28.46
CA ILE A 425 5.00 -11.54 -28.85
C ILE A 425 4.61 -10.92 -30.19
N SER A 426 4.09 -11.74 -31.12
CA SER A 426 3.64 -11.27 -32.43
C SER A 426 2.38 -10.41 -32.37
N THR A 427 1.46 -10.70 -31.43
CA THR A 427 0.34 -9.78 -31.14
C THR A 427 0.87 -8.46 -30.59
N VAL A 428 1.73 -8.45 -29.55
CA VAL A 428 2.31 -7.22 -28.95
C VAL A 428 3.05 -6.33 -29.94
N THR A 429 3.78 -6.96 -30.87
CA THR A 429 4.50 -6.27 -31.93
C THR A 429 3.55 -5.59 -32.92
N THR A 430 2.33 -6.11 -33.09
CA THR A 430 1.35 -5.62 -34.06
C THR A 430 0.63 -4.34 -33.64
N ALA A 431 0.12 -4.19 -32.41
CA ALA A 431 -0.51 -2.90 -32.03
C ALA A 431 0.49 -1.80 -31.70
N THR A 432 1.71 -2.15 -31.27
CA THR A 432 2.74 -1.12 -31.01
C THR A 432 3.43 -0.64 -32.29
N ARG A 433 3.11 -1.22 -33.47
CA ARG A 433 3.76 -0.93 -34.76
C ARG A 433 3.70 0.54 -35.17
N LYS A 434 2.66 1.28 -34.78
CA LYS A 434 2.50 2.72 -35.12
C LYS A 434 3.00 3.67 -34.04
N HIS A 435 3.51 3.16 -32.91
CA HIS A 435 3.88 4.00 -31.77
C HIS A 435 5.07 4.92 -32.13
N PHE A 436 6.11 4.38 -32.76
CA PHE A 436 7.29 5.17 -33.11
C PHE A 436 6.97 6.30 -34.11
N SER A 437 6.17 6.03 -35.14
CA SER A 437 5.78 7.05 -36.12
C SER A 437 4.87 8.13 -35.51
N THR A 438 3.98 7.74 -34.60
CA THR A 438 3.16 8.67 -33.82
C THR A 438 4.04 9.57 -32.96
N LEU A 439 5.03 8.99 -32.28
CA LEU A 439 5.97 9.71 -31.44
C LEU A 439 6.78 10.75 -32.23
N LEU A 440 7.37 10.36 -33.37
CA LEU A 440 8.10 11.29 -34.25
C LEU A 440 7.20 12.44 -34.73
N SER A 441 5.95 12.15 -35.09
CA SER A 441 4.98 13.17 -35.51
C SER A 441 4.64 14.12 -34.37
N LEU A 442 4.49 13.62 -33.14
CA LEU A 442 4.21 14.44 -31.96
C LEU A 442 5.38 15.39 -31.67
N LEU A 443 6.60 14.87 -31.54
CA LEU A 443 7.81 15.68 -31.31
C LEU A 443 7.97 16.76 -32.39
N GLY A 444 7.85 16.38 -33.66
CA GLY A 444 7.94 17.33 -34.78
C GLY A 444 6.83 18.38 -34.78
N THR A 445 5.65 18.09 -34.23
CA THR A 445 4.57 19.08 -34.10
C THR A 445 4.85 20.05 -32.97
N LEU A 446 5.28 19.56 -31.82
CA LEU A 446 5.48 20.36 -30.62
C LEU A 446 6.71 21.26 -30.72
N LEU A 447 7.82 20.77 -31.29
CA LEU A 447 9.04 21.55 -31.46
C LEU A 447 8.84 22.76 -32.39
N ARG A 448 7.94 22.64 -33.38
CA ARG A 448 7.54 23.73 -34.29
C ARG A 448 6.72 24.83 -33.64
N LYS A 449 6.20 24.63 -32.43
CA LYS A 449 5.46 25.71 -31.75
C LYS A 449 6.45 26.79 -31.33
N GLU A 450 6.14 28.04 -31.66
CA GLU A 450 6.95 29.19 -31.26
C GLU A 450 6.93 29.34 -29.73
N HIS A 451 5.75 29.31 -29.14
CA HIS A 451 5.55 29.38 -27.69
C HIS A 451 5.44 27.98 -27.10
N LEU A 452 6.54 27.52 -26.50
CA LEU A 452 6.61 26.28 -25.74
C LEU A 452 7.33 26.57 -24.42
N TYR A 453 6.79 26.04 -23.32
CA TYR A 453 7.41 26.15 -22.00
C TYR A 453 8.87 25.64 -22.03
N THR A 454 9.79 26.39 -21.41
CA THR A 454 11.24 26.14 -21.52
C THR A 454 11.64 24.73 -21.11
N GLU A 455 11.12 24.22 -19.98
CA GLU A 455 11.44 22.86 -19.54
C GLU A 455 10.82 21.79 -20.44
N ALA A 456 9.64 22.04 -21.01
CA ALA A 456 9.05 21.14 -22.00
C ALA A 456 9.90 21.10 -23.27
N ARG A 457 10.38 22.26 -23.76
CA ARG A 457 11.29 22.31 -24.92
C ARG A 457 12.58 21.54 -24.67
N LYS A 458 13.18 21.73 -23.49
CA LYS A 458 14.40 21.01 -23.08
C LYS A 458 14.17 19.51 -23.05
N LEU A 459 13.07 19.04 -22.45
CA LEU A 459 12.69 17.63 -22.45
C LEU A 459 12.53 17.07 -23.87
N LEU A 460 11.81 17.77 -24.75
CA LEU A 460 11.61 17.33 -26.13
C LEU A 460 12.93 17.23 -26.90
N LEU A 461 13.86 18.18 -26.70
CA LEU A 461 15.18 18.16 -27.35
C LEU A 461 16.06 17.03 -26.82
N THR A 462 16.08 16.79 -25.51
CA THR A 462 16.78 15.65 -24.90
C THR A 462 16.23 14.33 -25.45
N TRP A 463 14.90 14.20 -25.51
CA TRP A 463 14.24 13.02 -26.04
C TRP A 463 14.54 12.82 -27.53
N SER A 464 14.52 13.91 -28.31
CA SER A 464 14.87 13.90 -29.73
C SER A 464 16.31 13.42 -29.97
N LEU A 465 17.27 13.89 -29.16
CA LEU A 465 18.65 13.45 -29.22
C LEU A 465 18.79 11.96 -28.93
N GLU A 466 18.13 11.46 -27.87
CA GLU A 466 18.12 10.04 -27.52
C GLU A 466 17.60 9.17 -28.67
N MET A 467 16.48 9.56 -29.28
CA MET A 467 15.91 8.85 -30.43
C MET A 467 16.85 8.86 -31.64
N CYS A 468 17.47 10.00 -31.97
CA CYS A 468 18.45 10.10 -33.06
C CYS A 468 19.65 9.17 -32.84
N LEU A 469 20.17 9.12 -31.60
CA LEU A 469 21.27 8.22 -31.24
C LEU A 469 20.83 6.76 -31.36
N MET A 470 19.63 6.41 -30.89
CA MET A 470 19.07 5.06 -30.99
C MET A 470 18.92 4.59 -32.44
N MET A 471 18.37 5.43 -33.32
CA MET A 471 18.22 5.11 -34.74
C MET A 471 19.55 4.86 -35.44
N LYS A 472 20.65 5.49 -34.98
CA LYS A 472 22.01 5.30 -35.50
C LYS A 472 22.72 4.05 -34.97
N LYS A 473 22.19 3.38 -33.95
CA LYS A 473 22.88 2.23 -33.31
C LYS A 473 23.00 1.00 -34.21
N SER A 474 22.14 0.86 -35.22
CA SER A 474 22.09 -0.34 -36.07
C SER A 474 21.63 0.01 -37.48
N ASP A 475 22.30 -0.58 -38.48
CA ASP A 475 21.92 -0.45 -39.91
C ASP A 475 20.53 -1.02 -40.20
N THR A 476 20.04 -1.94 -39.36
CA THR A 476 18.67 -2.48 -39.46
C THR A 476 17.58 -1.42 -39.31
N TYR A 477 17.91 -0.25 -38.74
CA TYR A 477 16.97 0.85 -38.51
C TYR A 477 16.88 1.83 -39.68
N THR A 478 17.67 1.62 -40.74
CA THR A 478 17.71 2.46 -41.95
C THR A 478 16.32 2.77 -42.55
N PRO A 479 15.36 1.81 -42.64
CA PRO A 479 14.04 2.10 -43.20
C PRO A 479 13.24 3.19 -42.46
N LEU A 480 13.56 3.47 -41.19
CA LEU A 480 12.86 4.47 -40.38
C LEU A 480 13.11 5.90 -40.87
N PHE A 481 14.25 6.16 -41.51
CA PHE A 481 14.59 7.48 -42.06
C PHE A 481 13.69 7.88 -43.24
N SER A 482 13.10 6.89 -43.93
CA SER A 482 12.18 7.13 -45.06
C SER A 482 10.75 7.44 -44.60
N LEU A 483 10.44 7.36 -43.30
CA LEU A 483 9.09 7.60 -42.80
C LEU A 483 8.68 9.08 -42.97
N PRO A 484 7.42 9.38 -43.36
CA PRO A 484 6.91 10.76 -43.37
C PRO A 484 6.98 11.43 -42.00
N SER A 485 6.78 10.65 -40.93
CA SER A 485 6.91 11.11 -39.54
C SER A 485 8.34 11.56 -39.21
N PHE A 486 9.36 10.90 -39.78
CA PHE A 486 10.76 11.31 -39.61
C PHE A 486 11.04 12.65 -40.27
N HIS A 487 10.51 12.87 -41.48
CA HIS A 487 10.62 14.17 -42.15
C HIS A 487 9.96 15.29 -41.36
N LYS A 488 8.78 15.04 -40.77
CA LYS A 488 8.09 16.00 -39.90
C LYS A 488 8.89 16.28 -38.63
N PHE A 489 9.49 15.26 -38.04
CA PHE A 489 10.39 15.37 -36.89
C PHE A 489 11.61 16.26 -37.20
N CYS A 490 12.31 16.01 -38.30
CA CYS A 490 13.44 16.84 -38.74
C CYS A 490 13.05 18.31 -38.96
N LYS A 491 11.89 18.57 -39.57
CA LYS A 491 11.38 19.93 -39.74
C LYS A 491 11.15 20.65 -38.40
N GLY A 492 10.79 19.91 -37.35
CA GLY A 492 10.62 20.48 -36.02
C GLY A 492 11.94 20.76 -35.31
N LEU A 493 12.99 20.00 -35.57
CA LEU A 493 14.33 20.26 -35.01
C LEU A 493 15.05 21.45 -35.65
N LEU A 494 14.74 21.72 -36.93
CA LEU A 494 15.34 22.83 -37.68
C LEU A 494 14.65 24.17 -37.45
N HIS A 495 13.44 24.15 -36.89
CA HIS A 495 12.69 25.32 -36.47
C HIS A 495 13.09 25.69 -35.04
#